data_AF-A0A835YES2-F1
#
_entry.id   AF-A0A835YES2-F1
#
_cell.length_a   1.000
_cell.length_b   1.000
_cell.length_c   1.000
_cell.angle_alpha   90.00
_cell.angle_beta   90.00
_cell.angle_gamma   90.00
#
_symmetry.space_group_name_H-M   'P 1'
#
loop_
_entity.id
_entity.type
_entity.pdbx_description
1 polymer ?
#
loop_
_entity_poly.entity_id
_entity_poly.type
_entity_poly.pdbx_seq_one_letter_code
_entity_poly.pdbx_strand_id
1 'polypeptide(L)'
;MALLLRRTCIPRTTQLASRRVVCLRAAASAVVPTPAEPTDVTTLLSAEPVPAAEDPDRLDRTAEATTSIDGAEELPKKQHVWPHHPKAKRVAPTPLRPGPITEAELKVLENGVLLVDKPLSWTSFDVCNKIRWMLKFLGIKKVGHAGTLDPNATGLLIVCTGRGTKFCDDFMAEDKVYSGTLRLGEGTASYDAESEVSERQPWEHITDADLEAACARFTGELMQVPPMFSAIKVGGQKMYQVAREGGHVELPPRAVRIDSLRLWRDAANPQEVHFHVACSKGTYIRSLAHDLGRALGSAAHLVALRREASGEHAVGAAWALPDLVAALTAAKEAHAARAAERAEAERAAKAAAAEAGVEAGTGAGEMELPAEAQVQAA
;
A
#
# COMPACT_ATOMS: atom_id res chain seq x y z
N MET A 1 19.06 76.00 24.58
CA MET A 1 20.04 75.60 23.54
C MET A 1 19.36 74.60 22.61
N ALA A 2 18.57 75.12 21.68
CA ALA A 2 18.88 75.14 20.23
C ALA A 2 18.60 73.76 19.58
N LEU A 3 17.41 73.54 19.00
CA LEU A 3 16.96 73.92 17.64
C LEU A 3 17.43 72.91 16.57
N LEU A 4 16.50 72.15 15.96
CA LEU A 4 16.09 72.16 14.53
C LEU A 4 16.48 70.80 13.90
N LEU A 5 15.81 70.16 12.94
CA LEU A 5 14.56 70.40 12.23
C LEU A 5 14.13 69.09 11.54
N ARG A 6 12.82 68.90 11.54
CA ARG A 6 11.96 68.22 10.55
C ARG A 6 12.56 67.98 9.17
N ARG A 7 12.17 66.86 8.54
CA ARG A 7 11.40 66.88 7.27
C ARG A 7 10.71 65.53 6.99
N THR A 8 9.39 65.60 6.95
CA THR A 8 8.43 64.69 6.32
C THR A 8 8.59 64.70 4.79
N CYS A 9 8.29 63.59 4.10
CA CYS A 9 7.53 63.61 2.84
C CYS A 9 6.97 62.23 2.42
N ILE A 10 5.71 62.29 2.00
CA ILE A 10 4.72 61.31 1.50
C ILE A 10 5.06 60.83 0.05
N PRO A 11 4.43 59.77 -0.51
CA PRO A 11 5.01 58.88 -1.51
C PRO A 11 4.77 59.33 -2.96
N ARG A 12 5.51 58.71 -3.89
CA ARG A 12 5.27 58.84 -5.33
C ARG A 12 4.85 57.52 -5.97
N THR A 13 3.63 57.52 -6.46
CA THR A 13 3.09 56.72 -7.55
C THR A 13 3.87 56.94 -8.85
N THR A 14 4.21 55.86 -9.55
CA THR A 14 4.46 55.80 -11.01
C THR A 14 4.21 54.34 -11.42
N GLN A 15 3.05 54.03 -12.00
CA GLN A 15 2.68 54.14 -13.42
C GLN A 15 2.94 52.81 -14.17
N LEU A 16 1.83 52.18 -14.56
CA LEU A 16 1.76 51.00 -15.43
C LEU A 16 2.51 51.25 -16.75
N ALA A 17 3.27 50.24 -17.20
CA ALA A 17 3.69 50.10 -18.58
C ALA A 17 3.24 48.73 -19.12
N SER A 18 2.17 48.76 -19.90
CA SER A 18 1.68 47.66 -20.73
C SER A 18 2.75 47.26 -21.75
N ARG A 19 3.23 46.02 -21.72
CA ARG A 19 3.98 45.45 -22.85
C ARG A 19 2.99 44.86 -23.85
N ARG A 20 2.78 45.61 -24.94
CA ARG A 20 2.22 45.11 -26.20
C ARG A 20 3.15 44.03 -26.75
N VAL A 21 2.67 42.79 -26.85
CA VAL A 21 3.28 41.80 -27.74
C VAL A 21 2.78 42.09 -29.14
N VAL A 22 3.73 42.39 -30.02
CA VAL A 22 3.52 42.66 -31.44
C VAL A 22 3.20 41.35 -32.13
N CYS A 23 1.99 41.27 -32.72
CA CYS A 23 1.64 40.26 -33.72
C CYS A 23 2.51 40.48 -34.96
N LEU A 24 3.45 39.57 -35.24
CA LEU A 24 4.03 39.46 -36.58
C LEU A 24 3.06 38.68 -37.47
N ARG A 25 2.46 39.40 -38.42
CA ARG A 25 1.82 38.82 -39.60
C ARG A 25 2.92 38.22 -40.49
N ALA A 26 2.94 36.90 -40.63
CA ALA A 26 3.57 36.24 -41.76
C ALA A 26 2.47 35.84 -42.74
N ALA A 27 2.43 36.50 -43.89
CA ALA A 27 1.67 36.07 -45.04
C ALA A 27 2.40 34.86 -45.66
N ALA A 28 1.70 33.73 -45.79
CA ALA A 28 2.12 32.65 -46.65
C ALA A 28 0.90 32.12 -47.40
N SER A 29 1.09 32.06 -48.72
CA SER A 29 0.10 31.82 -49.75
C SER A 29 -0.53 30.43 -49.64
N ALA A 30 -1.82 30.37 -49.93
CA ALA A 30 -2.59 29.15 -50.11
C ALA A 30 -2.03 28.30 -51.25
N VAL A 31 -1.87 26.99 -50.98
CA VAL A 31 -2.00 25.93 -51.98
C VAL A 31 -2.76 24.78 -51.31
N VAL A 32 -3.98 24.58 -51.76
CA VAL A 32 -4.84 23.44 -51.41
C VAL A 32 -4.48 22.30 -52.36
N PRO A 33 -4.08 21.11 -51.89
CA PRO A 33 -4.04 19.93 -52.76
C PRO A 33 -5.45 19.32 -52.87
N THR A 34 -5.91 19.17 -54.12
CA THR A 34 -7.12 18.48 -54.54
C THR A 34 -7.05 16.97 -54.29
N PRO A 35 -8.20 16.28 -54.14
CA PRO A 35 -8.25 14.86 -53.79
C PRO A 35 -7.92 13.97 -54.99
N ALA A 36 -7.13 12.91 -54.76
CA ALA A 36 -6.95 11.83 -55.73
C ALA A 36 -8.04 10.78 -55.51
N GLU A 37 -8.72 10.44 -56.61
CA GLU A 37 -9.75 9.39 -56.72
C GLU A 37 -9.17 7.96 -56.58
N PRO A 38 -10.03 6.95 -56.34
CA PRO A 38 -9.61 5.65 -55.85
C PRO A 38 -9.17 4.72 -56.98
N THR A 39 -8.03 4.04 -56.82
CA THR A 39 -7.66 2.91 -57.68
C THR A 39 -8.23 1.62 -57.13
N ASP A 40 -9.24 1.13 -57.84
CA ASP A 40 -9.73 -0.23 -57.85
C ASP A 40 -8.64 -1.18 -58.36
N VAL A 41 -8.29 -2.19 -57.56
CA VAL A 41 -7.54 -3.37 -58.00
C VAL A 41 -8.19 -4.61 -57.41
N THR A 42 -9.25 -5.03 -58.07
CA THR A 42 -9.77 -6.39 -58.04
C THR A 42 -8.85 -7.31 -58.85
N THR A 43 -8.05 -8.20 -58.23
CA THR A 43 -7.82 -9.58 -58.74
C THR A 43 -6.99 -10.48 -57.80
N LEU A 44 -7.41 -11.76 -57.74
CA LEU A 44 -6.64 -12.97 -57.41
C LEU A 44 -6.44 -13.34 -55.92
N LEU A 45 -7.55 -13.71 -55.27
CA LEU A 45 -7.58 -14.80 -54.29
C LEU A 45 -7.72 -16.12 -55.05
N SER A 46 -6.63 -16.89 -55.13
CA SER A 46 -6.61 -18.35 -55.31
C SER A 46 -5.18 -18.84 -55.12
N ALA A 47 -4.86 -19.30 -53.92
CA ALA A 47 -3.70 -20.14 -53.67
C ALA A 47 -4.13 -21.25 -52.71
N GLU A 48 -4.15 -22.47 -53.22
CA GLU A 48 -4.40 -23.71 -52.49
C GLU A 48 -3.28 -23.99 -51.46
N PRO A 49 -3.55 -24.78 -50.41
CA PRO A 49 -2.56 -25.09 -49.39
C PRO A 49 -1.47 -26.04 -49.90
N VAL A 50 -0.21 -25.64 -49.71
CA VAL A 50 0.97 -26.50 -49.94
C VAL A 50 1.18 -27.40 -48.71
N PRO A 51 1.35 -28.73 -48.88
CA PRO A 51 1.55 -29.65 -47.76
C PRO A 51 2.95 -29.50 -47.16
N ALA A 52 3.03 -29.56 -45.83
CA ALA A 52 4.29 -29.59 -45.10
C ALA A 52 5.00 -30.94 -45.36
N ALA A 53 6.23 -30.85 -45.87
CA ALA A 53 7.16 -31.96 -45.95
C ALA A 53 7.79 -32.21 -44.56
N GLU A 54 7.77 -33.46 -44.12
CA GLU A 54 8.47 -33.94 -42.94
C GLU A 54 9.98 -33.97 -43.24
N ASP A 55 10.79 -33.30 -42.41
CA ASP A 55 12.25 -33.41 -42.40
C ASP A 55 12.67 -34.34 -41.24
N PRO A 56 13.22 -35.53 -41.54
CA PRO A 56 13.52 -36.56 -40.57
C PRO A 56 14.96 -36.48 -40.05
N ASP A 57 15.45 -35.33 -39.55
CA ASP A 57 16.65 -35.33 -38.71
C ASP A 57 16.88 -34.04 -37.91
N ARG A 58 16.12 -33.84 -36.83
CA ARG A 58 16.50 -32.86 -35.81
C ARG A 58 16.39 -33.45 -34.41
N LEU A 59 17.46 -34.14 -34.05
CA LEU A 59 17.82 -34.61 -32.71
C LEU A 59 17.69 -33.49 -31.66
N ASP A 60 16.63 -33.53 -30.86
CA ASP A 60 16.57 -32.86 -29.56
C ASP A 60 16.98 -33.85 -28.47
N ARG A 61 17.88 -33.39 -27.60
CA ARG A 61 18.43 -34.14 -26.48
C ARG A 61 17.60 -33.81 -25.24
N THR A 62 17.35 -34.86 -24.46
CA THR A 62 16.90 -34.84 -23.05
C THR A 62 15.40 -34.61 -22.78
N ALA A 63 14.62 -35.67 -23.01
CA ALA A 63 13.45 -35.99 -22.20
C ALA A 63 13.44 -37.52 -21.97
N GLU A 64 13.95 -37.98 -20.83
CA GLU A 64 13.71 -39.36 -20.37
C GLU A 64 12.37 -39.38 -19.62
N ALA A 65 11.34 -39.90 -20.29
CA ALA A 65 10.23 -40.54 -19.63
C ALA A 65 10.61 -42.01 -19.38
N THR A 66 10.41 -42.50 -18.16
CA THR A 66 10.33 -43.94 -17.89
C THR A 66 8.88 -44.27 -17.55
N THR A 67 8.30 -45.15 -18.36
CA THR A 67 7.00 -45.78 -18.11
C THR A 67 7.19 -47.20 -17.58
N SER A 68 6.42 -47.48 -16.52
CA SER A 68 5.73 -48.73 -16.20
C SER A 68 6.51 -49.96 -15.71
N ILE A 69 6.22 -50.39 -14.48
CA ILE A 69 6.02 -51.81 -14.12
C ILE A 69 4.86 -51.91 -13.10
N ASP A 70 3.80 -52.59 -13.50
CA ASP A 70 2.73 -53.09 -12.63
C ASP A 70 3.24 -54.26 -11.77
N GLY A 71 2.83 -54.31 -10.49
CA GLY A 71 2.90 -55.51 -9.66
C GLY A 71 3.95 -55.49 -8.54
N ALA A 72 3.62 -54.83 -7.42
CA ALA A 72 4.16 -55.17 -6.12
C ALA A 72 3.09 -54.88 -5.05
N GLU A 73 2.72 -55.88 -4.25
CA GLU A 73 1.83 -55.73 -3.10
C GLU A 73 2.36 -54.64 -2.15
N GLU A 74 1.61 -53.55 -1.99
CA GLU A 74 1.89 -52.51 -1.00
C GLU A 74 1.54 -53.02 0.40
N LEU A 75 2.57 -53.23 1.23
CA LEU A 75 2.40 -53.41 2.68
C LEU A 75 1.68 -52.19 3.28
N PRO A 76 0.71 -52.37 4.21
CA PRO A 76 -0.12 -51.27 4.69
C PRO A 76 0.72 -50.25 5.47
N LYS A 77 0.84 -49.04 4.89
CA LYS A 77 1.46 -47.87 5.54
C LYS A 77 0.62 -47.49 6.76
N LYS A 78 1.20 -47.63 7.97
CA LYS A 78 0.58 -47.17 9.23
C LYS A 78 0.27 -45.68 9.12
N GLN A 79 -1.01 -45.33 9.07
CA GLN A 79 -1.46 -43.94 9.16
C GLN A 79 -1.14 -43.40 10.56
N HIS A 80 -0.13 -42.54 10.64
CA HIS A 80 0.14 -41.78 11.85
C HIS A 80 -0.87 -40.61 11.90
N VAL A 81 -1.97 -40.80 12.63
CA VAL A 81 -2.92 -39.73 12.92
C VAL A 81 -2.31 -38.86 14.01
N TRP A 82 -1.88 -37.66 13.65
CA TRP A 82 -1.49 -36.64 14.63
C TRP A 82 -2.76 -36.15 15.33
N PRO A 83 -2.79 -36.03 16.67
CA PRO A 83 -3.95 -35.48 17.36
C PRO A 83 -4.19 -34.06 16.85
N HIS A 84 -5.36 -33.85 16.23
CA HIS A 84 -5.84 -32.52 15.86
C HIS A 84 -6.12 -31.75 17.14
N HIS A 85 -5.11 -31.04 17.65
CA HIS A 85 -5.32 -30.05 18.68
C HIS A 85 -6.19 -28.93 18.06
N PRO A 86 -7.37 -28.63 18.62
CA PRO A 86 -8.17 -27.52 18.14
C PRO A 86 -7.32 -26.25 18.26
N LYS A 87 -7.08 -25.58 17.12
CA LYS A 87 -6.34 -24.32 17.11
C LYS A 87 -7.09 -23.33 17.99
N ALA A 88 -6.44 -22.80 19.02
CA ALA A 88 -7.01 -21.77 19.87
C ALA A 88 -7.59 -20.64 19.01
N LYS A 89 -8.81 -20.16 19.37
CA LYS A 89 -9.51 -19.12 18.63
C LYS A 89 -8.63 -17.87 18.54
N ARG A 90 -8.37 -17.38 17.32
CA ARG A 90 -7.54 -16.19 17.10
C ARG A 90 -8.24 -14.98 17.74
N VAL A 91 -7.52 -14.21 18.57
CA VAL A 91 -8.03 -12.96 19.16
C VAL A 91 -7.86 -11.83 18.17
N ALA A 92 -8.96 -11.21 17.75
CA ALA A 92 -8.95 -10.09 16.81
C ALA A 92 -8.10 -8.92 17.36
N PRO A 93 -7.29 -8.25 16.52
CA PRO A 93 -6.52 -7.11 16.95
C PRO A 93 -7.41 -5.89 17.18
N THR A 94 -7.00 -5.00 18.06
CA THR A 94 -7.75 -3.77 18.35
C THR A 94 -7.13 -2.59 17.59
N PRO A 95 -7.93 -1.77 16.88
CA PRO A 95 -7.45 -0.53 16.30
C PRO A 95 -7.04 0.48 17.38
N LEU A 96 -5.81 0.99 17.31
CA LEU A 96 -5.38 2.11 18.13
C LEU A 96 -5.91 3.41 17.52
N ARG A 97 -6.69 4.17 18.30
CA ARG A 97 -7.34 5.40 17.84
C ARG A 97 -6.41 6.62 17.93
N PRO A 98 -6.57 7.63 17.06
CA PRO A 98 -5.87 8.91 17.18
C PRO A 98 -6.04 9.58 18.55
N GLY A 99 -4.94 10.05 19.12
CA GLY A 99 -4.92 10.74 20.41
C GLY A 99 -3.62 10.49 21.21
N PRO A 100 -3.52 10.99 22.45
CA PRO A 100 -2.41 10.63 23.34
C PRO A 100 -2.39 9.12 23.60
N ILE A 101 -1.22 8.48 23.46
CA ILE A 101 -1.06 7.04 23.68
C ILE A 101 -0.64 6.77 25.12
N THR A 102 -1.50 6.08 25.86
CA THR A 102 -1.26 5.68 27.25
C THR A 102 -0.41 4.41 27.35
N GLU A 103 0.09 4.11 28.55
CA GLU A 103 0.85 2.87 28.82
C GLU A 103 0.05 1.60 28.48
N ALA A 104 -1.24 1.59 28.84
CA ALA A 104 -2.12 0.46 28.60
C ALA A 104 -2.30 0.24 27.09
N GLU A 105 -2.36 1.31 26.31
CA GLU A 105 -2.49 1.27 24.85
C GLU A 105 -1.20 0.84 24.16
N LEU A 106 -0.01 1.10 24.73
CA LEU A 106 1.24 0.55 24.19
C LEU A 106 1.20 -0.99 24.14
N LYS A 107 0.54 -1.64 25.10
CA LYS A 107 0.37 -3.10 25.12
C LYS A 107 -0.55 -3.60 23.99
N VAL A 108 -1.49 -2.77 23.53
CA VAL A 108 -2.37 -3.11 22.39
C VAL A 108 -1.55 -3.34 21.13
N LEU A 109 -0.42 -2.64 20.96
CA LEU A 109 0.45 -2.76 19.78
C LEU A 109 1.10 -4.14 19.63
N GLU A 110 1.14 -4.98 20.67
CA GLU A 110 1.56 -6.38 20.54
C GLU A 110 0.56 -7.24 19.73
N ASN A 111 -0.70 -6.81 19.65
CA ASN A 111 -1.76 -7.40 18.82
C ASN A 111 -2.59 -6.26 18.19
N GLY A 112 -1.89 -5.36 17.49
CA GLY A 112 -2.44 -4.07 17.12
C GLY A 112 -2.83 -3.95 15.66
N VAL A 113 -3.76 -3.03 15.42
CA VAL A 113 -4.05 -2.43 14.11
C VAL A 113 -3.89 -0.92 14.24
N LEU A 114 -3.21 -0.33 13.26
CA LEU A 114 -3.04 1.10 13.08
C LEU A 114 -3.71 1.46 11.76
N LEU A 115 -4.74 2.30 11.82
CA LEU A 115 -5.32 2.91 10.63
C LEU A 115 -4.48 4.15 10.31
N VAL A 116 -3.83 4.18 9.16
CA VAL A 116 -2.92 5.28 8.79
C VAL A 116 -3.40 5.94 7.51
N ASP A 117 -3.56 7.26 7.49
CA ASP A 117 -3.71 8.01 6.24
C ASP A 117 -2.33 8.12 5.60
N LYS A 118 -2.08 7.28 4.59
CA LYS A 118 -0.80 7.20 3.89
C LYS A 118 -0.58 8.51 3.12
N PRO A 119 0.50 9.26 3.42
CA PRO A 119 0.80 10.47 2.66
C PRO A 119 1.18 10.13 1.20
N LEU A 120 1.04 11.14 0.34
CA LEU A 120 1.51 11.07 -1.04
C LEU A 120 3.02 10.82 -1.08
N SER A 121 3.53 10.21 -2.16
CA SER A 121 4.94 9.83 -2.40
C SER A 121 5.50 8.70 -1.54
N TRP A 122 4.87 8.36 -0.42
CA TRP A 122 5.31 7.25 0.42
C TRP A 122 4.83 5.92 -0.14
N THR A 123 5.69 4.91 -0.18
CA THR A 123 5.21 3.54 -0.40
C THR A 123 4.49 3.03 0.84
N SER A 124 3.62 2.03 0.68
CA SER A 124 3.01 1.33 1.83
C SER A 124 4.06 0.68 2.75
N PHE A 125 5.21 0.29 2.18
CA PHE A 125 6.33 -0.29 2.92
C PHE A 125 7.09 0.76 3.73
N ASP A 126 7.23 2.00 3.24
CA ASP A 126 7.86 3.09 3.98
C ASP A 126 7.09 3.40 5.26
N VAL A 127 5.76 3.42 5.19
CA VAL A 127 4.90 3.56 6.38
C VAL A 127 5.14 2.43 7.37
N CYS A 128 5.17 1.18 6.90
CA CYS A 128 5.46 0.02 7.75
C CYS A 128 6.85 0.11 8.41
N ASN A 129 7.87 0.54 7.66
CA ASN A 129 9.23 0.67 8.17
C ASN A 129 9.33 1.78 9.21
N LYS A 130 8.70 2.93 8.96
CA LYS A 130 8.65 4.03 9.92
C LYS A 130 8.00 3.59 11.23
N ILE A 131 6.84 2.92 11.16
CA ILE A 131 6.15 2.38 12.34
C ILE A 131 7.01 1.32 13.04
N ARG A 132 7.59 0.36 12.30
CA ARG A 132 8.49 -0.66 12.87
C ARG A 132 9.65 -0.03 13.64
N TRP A 133 10.25 1.03 13.09
CA TRP A 133 11.32 1.76 13.76
C TRP A 133 10.83 2.43 15.04
N MET A 134 9.66 3.09 15.00
CA MET A 134 9.05 3.73 16.17
C MET A 134 8.73 2.73 17.29
N LEU A 135 8.36 1.49 16.96
CA LEU A 135 7.95 0.48 17.94
C LEU A 135 9.10 -0.39 18.48
N LYS A 136 10.35 -0.11 18.08
CA LYS A 136 11.52 -0.91 18.48
C LYS A 136 11.72 -0.94 20.00
N PHE A 137 11.38 0.14 20.71
CA PHE A 137 11.53 0.22 22.17
C PHE A 137 10.61 -0.75 22.93
N LEU A 138 9.49 -1.16 22.31
CA LEU A 138 8.58 -2.18 22.83
C LEU A 138 8.98 -3.61 22.43
N GLY A 139 10.08 -3.79 21.70
CA GLY A 139 10.48 -5.10 21.18
C GLY A 139 9.59 -5.64 20.04
N ILE A 140 8.68 -4.82 19.49
CA ILE A 140 7.78 -5.23 18.40
C ILE A 140 8.54 -5.21 17.07
N LYS A 141 8.81 -6.39 16.53
CA LYS A 141 9.56 -6.56 15.26
C LYS A 141 8.67 -6.73 14.03
N LYS A 142 7.48 -7.33 14.21
CA LYS A 142 6.57 -7.67 13.12
C LYS A 142 5.61 -6.51 12.85
N VAL A 143 5.73 -5.92 11.67
CA VAL A 143 4.84 -4.87 11.16
C VAL A 143 4.63 -5.13 9.67
N GLY A 144 3.37 -5.16 9.25
CA GLY A 144 2.96 -5.35 7.87
C GLY A 144 1.63 -4.64 7.59
N HIS A 145 1.29 -4.44 6.32
CA HIS A 145 0.04 -3.80 5.92
C HIS A 145 -0.95 -4.80 5.30
N ALA A 146 -2.22 -4.43 5.24
CA ALA A 146 -3.30 -5.23 4.68
C ALA A 146 -3.87 -4.59 3.41
N GLY A 147 -3.11 -4.67 2.31
CA GLY A 147 -3.48 -4.09 1.01
C GLY A 147 -2.64 -2.87 0.64
N THR A 148 -1.79 -3.06 -0.37
CA THR A 148 -0.89 -2.05 -0.90
C THR A 148 -1.66 -0.86 -1.47
N LEU A 149 -1.18 0.35 -1.17
CA LEU A 149 -1.42 1.56 -1.94
C LEU A 149 -0.16 1.94 -2.71
N ASP A 150 -0.36 2.32 -3.98
CA ASP A 150 0.69 2.83 -4.86
C ASP A 150 1.31 4.12 -4.28
N PRO A 151 2.56 4.47 -4.65
CA PRO A 151 3.23 5.66 -4.12
C PRO A 151 2.45 6.96 -4.37
N ASN A 152 1.83 7.06 -5.55
CA ASN A 152 1.03 8.21 -5.99
C ASN A 152 -0.42 8.18 -5.47
N ALA A 153 -0.81 7.14 -4.72
CA ALA A 153 -2.09 7.09 -4.03
C ALA A 153 -1.96 7.65 -2.60
N THR A 154 -3.07 8.06 -2.00
CA THR A 154 -3.16 8.47 -0.58
C THR A 154 -4.28 7.70 0.13
N GLY A 155 -4.50 7.98 1.41
CA GLY A 155 -5.66 7.48 2.14
C GLY A 155 -5.35 6.26 2.99
N LEU A 156 -6.42 5.59 3.42
CA LEU A 156 -6.38 4.57 4.46
C LEU A 156 -5.43 3.42 4.12
N LEU A 157 -4.46 3.16 4.99
CA LEU A 157 -3.60 1.99 5.02
C LEU A 157 -3.75 1.32 6.37
N ILE A 158 -4.29 0.10 6.37
CA ILE A 158 -4.37 -0.74 7.58
C ILE A 158 -2.98 -1.34 7.81
N VAL A 159 -2.34 -0.98 8.92
CA VAL A 159 -1.04 -1.49 9.35
C VAL A 159 -1.22 -2.35 10.59
N CYS A 160 -0.87 -3.62 10.50
CA CYS A 160 -0.92 -4.57 11.60
C CYS A 160 0.44 -4.68 12.31
N THR A 161 0.42 -4.87 13.62
CA THR A 161 1.62 -4.97 14.46
C THR A 161 1.60 -6.23 15.34
N GLY A 162 2.77 -6.81 15.60
CA GLY A 162 2.94 -7.96 16.48
C GLY A 162 2.15 -9.19 16.02
N ARG A 163 1.30 -9.74 16.89
CA ARG A 163 0.36 -10.84 16.60
C ARG A 163 -0.74 -10.44 15.61
N GLY A 164 -1.04 -9.14 15.51
CA GLY A 164 -2.04 -8.59 14.60
C GLY A 164 -1.72 -8.86 13.13
N THR A 165 -0.43 -9.03 12.77
CA THR A 165 -0.03 -9.32 11.37
C THR A 165 -0.58 -10.64 10.85
N LYS A 166 -1.09 -11.52 11.71
CA LYS A 166 -1.78 -12.75 11.30
C LYS A 166 -3.14 -12.46 10.63
N PHE A 167 -3.69 -11.26 10.82
CA PHE A 167 -4.98 -10.81 10.28
C PHE A 167 -4.85 -9.98 9.00
N CYS A 168 -3.62 -9.80 8.48
CA CYS A 168 -3.43 -9.03 7.24
C CYS A 168 -4.27 -9.56 6.07
N ASP A 169 -4.37 -10.89 5.92
CA ASP A 169 -5.13 -11.50 4.84
C ASP A 169 -6.64 -11.29 5.00
N ASP A 170 -7.12 -11.25 6.24
CA ASP A 170 -8.53 -11.01 6.58
C ASP A 170 -8.92 -9.58 6.15
N PHE A 171 -8.16 -8.56 6.59
CA PHE A 171 -8.38 -7.15 6.20
C PHE A 171 -8.16 -6.91 4.70
N MET A 172 -7.17 -7.59 4.10
CA MET A 172 -6.92 -7.48 2.66
C MET A 172 -8.10 -8.02 1.85
N ALA A 173 -8.85 -8.98 2.40
CA ALA A 173 -9.99 -9.59 1.73
C ALA A 173 -11.28 -8.75 1.75
N GLU A 174 -11.32 -7.68 2.54
CA GLU A 174 -12.50 -6.81 2.62
C GLU A 174 -12.73 -6.05 1.32
N ASP A 175 -13.92 -5.46 1.17
CA ASP A 175 -14.20 -4.51 0.10
C ASP A 175 -13.53 -3.16 0.39
N LYS A 176 -13.33 -2.34 -0.65
CA LYS A 176 -12.64 -1.05 -0.54
C LYS A 176 -13.44 0.05 -1.23
N VAL A 177 -13.24 1.28 -0.75
CA VAL A 177 -13.83 2.49 -1.33
C VAL A 177 -12.70 3.44 -1.71
N TYR A 178 -12.78 3.97 -2.93
CA TYR A 178 -11.81 4.90 -3.49
C TYR A 178 -12.49 6.13 -4.06
N SER A 179 -11.78 7.25 -3.98
CA SER A 179 -12.06 8.48 -4.69
C SER A 179 -10.83 8.89 -5.52
N GLY A 180 -11.01 9.73 -6.52
CA GLY A 180 -9.89 10.23 -7.29
C GLY A 180 -10.28 10.95 -8.56
N THR A 181 -9.30 11.10 -9.44
CA THR A 181 -9.42 11.77 -10.73
C THR A 181 -8.74 10.94 -11.80
N LEU A 182 -9.42 10.73 -12.93
CA LEU A 182 -8.84 10.23 -14.17
C LEU A 182 -8.77 11.36 -15.19
N ARG A 183 -7.85 11.26 -16.14
CA ARG A 183 -7.73 12.20 -17.26
C ARG A 183 -8.07 11.51 -18.57
N LEU A 184 -9.04 12.07 -19.29
CA LEU A 184 -9.45 11.59 -20.62
C LEU A 184 -8.47 12.07 -21.70
N GLY A 185 -8.43 11.33 -22.81
CA GLY A 185 -7.61 11.63 -23.98
C GLY A 185 -6.12 11.31 -23.85
N GLU A 186 -5.67 10.79 -22.70
CA GLU A 186 -4.26 10.45 -22.46
C GLU A 186 -4.15 9.03 -21.87
N GLY A 187 -3.31 8.19 -22.48
CA GLY A 187 -2.93 6.88 -21.97
C GLY A 187 -1.46 6.85 -21.56
N THR A 188 -1.14 6.09 -20.50
CA THR A 188 0.23 5.87 -20.01
C THR A 188 0.49 4.36 -19.84
N ALA A 189 1.76 3.94 -19.84
CA ALA A 189 2.11 2.53 -19.68
C ALA A 189 1.77 1.94 -18.29
N SER A 190 1.77 2.77 -17.24
CA SER A 190 1.43 2.36 -15.87
C SER A 190 -0.05 2.50 -15.52
N TYR A 191 -0.85 3.05 -16.44
CA TYR A 191 -2.26 3.43 -16.27
C TYR A 191 -2.49 4.47 -15.15
N ASP A 192 -1.43 5.18 -14.78
CA ASP A 192 -1.45 6.33 -13.90
C ASP A 192 -0.43 7.39 -14.36
N ALA A 193 -0.33 8.49 -13.61
CA ALA A 193 0.60 9.58 -13.88
C ALA A 193 2.08 9.28 -13.52
N GLU A 194 2.46 8.04 -13.17
CA GLU A 194 3.88 7.68 -12.91
C GLU A 194 4.71 7.62 -14.19
N SER A 195 4.11 7.18 -15.30
CA SER A 195 4.78 7.07 -16.61
C SER A 195 4.43 8.23 -17.52
N GLU A 196 5.29 8.50 -18.50
CA GLU A 196 4.98 9.47 -19.57
C GLU A 196 3.76 9.04 -20.40
N VAL A 197 3.10 10.04 -21.00
CA VAL A 197 1.97 9.81 -21.89
C VAL A 197 2.44 9.09 -23.15
N SER A 198 1.96 7.86 -23.34
CA SER A 198 2.28 6.99 -24.48
C SER A 198 1.24 7.07 -25.59
N GLU A 199 0.04 7.57 -25.29
CA GLU A 199 -1.06 7.67 -26.25
C GLU A 199 -1.88 8.94 -26.03
N ARG A 200 -2.31 9.57 -27.13
CA ARG A 200 -3.23 10.71 -27.12
C ARG A 200 -4.40 10.43 -28.06
N GLN A 201 -5.62 10.63 -27.57
CA GLN A 201 -6.86 10.44 -28.32
C GLN A 201 -7.79 11.65 -28.10
N PRO A 202 -8.67 11.98 -29.06
CA PRO A 202 -9.73 12.97 -28.83
C PRO A 202 -10.61 12.57 -27.65
N TRP A 203 -11.12 13.55 -26.90
CA TRP A 203 -11.98 13.30 -25.72
C TRP A 203 -13.15 14.27 -25.62
N GLU A 204 -13.12 15.37 -26.38
CA GLU A 204 -14.10 16.45 -26.37
C GLU A 204 -15.50 15.99 -26.81
N HIS A 205 -15.58 14.85 -27.49
CA HIS A 205 -16.84 14.22 -27.90
C HIS A 205 -17.56 13.50 -26.74
N ILE A 206 -16.86 13.23 -25.63
CA ILE A 206 -17.42 12.48 -24.49
C ILE A 206 -18.35 13.39 -23.69
N THR A 207 -19.63 13.03 -23.66
CA THR A 207 -20.68 13.76 -22.93
C THR A 207 -20.88 13.22 -21.52
N ASP A 208 -21.58 13.97 -20.66
CA ASP A 208 -21.92 13.50 -19.31
C ASP A 208 -22.88 12.30 -19.35
N ALA A 209 -23.73 12.20 -20.38
CA ALA A 209 -24.58 11.04 -20.60
C ALA A 209 -23.75 9.78 -20.92
N ASP A 210 -22.64 9.92 -21.65
CA ASP A 210 -21.72 8.80 -21.92
C ASP A 210 -21.03 8.34 -20.63
N LEU A 211 -20.66 9.27 -19.73
CA LEU A 211 -20.10 8.94 -18.42
C LEU A 211 -21.10 8.18 -17.55
N GLU A 212 -22.38 8.59 -17.56
CA GLU A 212 -23.44 7.90 -16.83
C GLU A 212 -23.68 6.48 -17.39
N ALA A 213 -23.73 6.35 -18.72
CA ALA A 213 -23.85 5.04 -19.37
C ALA A 213 -22.64 4.13 -19.07
N ALA A 214 -21.43 4.69 -19.03
CA ALA A 214 -20.23 3.96 -18.63
C ALA A 214 -20.31 3.50 -17.16
N CYS A 215 -20.82 4.34 -16.24
CA CYS A 215 -21.04 3.92 -14.85
C CYS A 215 -21.93 2.68 -14.76
N ALA A 216 -23.04 2.66 -15.50
CA ALA A 216 -23.97 1.53 -15.53
C ALA A 216 -23.30 0.26 -16.09
N ARG A 217 -22.50 0.39 -17.16
CA ARG A 217 -21.80 -0.74 -17.78
C ARG A 217 -20.74 -1.38 -16.88
N PHE A 218 -20.03 -0.59 -16.08
CA PHE A 218 -18.93 -1.06 -15.24
C PHE A 218 -19.36 -1.45 -13.83
N THR A 219 -20.62 -1.22 -13.46
CA THR A 219 -21.18 -1.65 -12.17
C THR A 219 -21.62 -3.11 -12.25
N GLY A 220 -21.27 -3.91 -11.24
CA GLY A 220 -21.52 -5.36 -11.19
C GLY A 220 -20.23 -6.19 -11.31
N GLU A 221 -20.38 -7.45 -11.73
CA GLU A 221 -19.26 -8.37 -11.94
C GLU A 221 -18.57 -8.09 -13.28
N LEU A 222 -17.24 -8.04 -13.26
CA LEU A 222 -16.45 -7.81 -14.46
C LEU A 222 -15.13 -8.59 -14.43
N MET A 223 -14.61 -8.88 -15.62
CA MET A 223 -13.29 -9.46 -15.80
C MET A 223 -12.28 -8.35 -16.06
N GLN A 224 -11.36 -8.15 -15.13
CA GLN A 224 -10.34 -7.11 -15.22
C GLN A 224 -8.96 -7.72 -15.48
N VAL A 225 -8.24 -7.18 -16.46
CA VAL A 225 -6.82 -7.47 -16.63
C VAL A 225 -6.03 -6.55 -15.67
N PRO A 226 -5.27 -7.11 -14.72
CA PRO A 226 -4.42 -6.30 -13.85
C PRO A 226 -3.36 -5.54 -14.65
N PRO A 227 -2.89 -4.37 -14.17
CA PRO A 227 -1.83 -3.64 -14.85
C PRO A 227 -0.49 -4.41 -14.72
N MET A 228 0.37 -4.25 -15.72
CA MET A 228 1.74 -4.79 -15.70
C MET A 228 2.54 -4.30 -14.49
N PHE A 229 2.38 -3.03 -14.13
CA PHE A 229 2.96 -2.43 -12.93
C PHE A 229 2.16 -2.81 -11.66
N SER A 230 2.17 -4.09 -11.31
CA SER A 230 1.48 -4.63 -10.14
C SER A 230 2.38 -5.52 -9.29
N ALA A 231 1.95 -5.77 -8.04
CA ALA A 231 2.63 -6.67 -7.11
C ALA A 231 2.33 -8.16 -7.35
N ILE A 232 1.54 -8.49 -8.38
CA ILE A 232 1.21 -9.88 -8.75
C ILE A 232 2.50 -10.63 -9.07
N LYS A 233 2.53 -11.92 -8.74
CA LYS A 233 3.62 -12.82 -9.13
C LYS A 233 3.17 -13.74 -10.25
N VAL A 234 4.00 -13.88 -11.27
CA VAL A 234 3.88 -14.87 -12.36
C VAL A 234 5.25 -15.55 -12.48
N GLY A 235 5.29 -16.87 -12.47
CA GLY A 235 6.56 -17.61 -12.48
C GLY A 235 7.49 -17.31 -11.28
N GLY A 236 6.95 -16.82 -10.16
CA GLY A 236 7.72 -16.46 -8.97
C GLY A 236 8.29 -15.02 -8.95
N GLN A 237 8.31 -14.33 -10.08
CA GLN A 237 8.75 -12.93 -10.20
C GLN A 237 7.60 -11.95 -10.05
N LYS A 238 7.84 -10.76 -9.48
CA LYS A 238 6.80 -9.71 -9.35
C LYS A 238 6.68 -8.92 -10.65
N MET A 239 5.45 -8.65 -11.10
CA MET A 239 5.20 -8.03 -12.41
C MET A 239 5.78 -6.61 -12.55
N TYR A 240 5.78 -5.80 -11.48
CA TYR A 240 6.44 -4.50 -11.55
C TYR A 240 7.96 -4.58 -11.83
N GLN A 241 8.62 -5.69 -11.46
CA GLN A 241 10.05 -5.88 -11.75
C GLN A 241 10.24 -6.16 -13.24
N VAL A 242 9.43 -7.07 -13.77
CA VAL A 242 9.42 -7.41 -15.20
C VAL A 242 9.11 -6.19 -16.07
N ALA A 243 8.11 -5.39 -15.68
CA ALA A 243 7.72 -4.19 -16.42
C ALA A 243 8.84 -3.13 -16.46
N ARG A 244 9.58 -2.95 -15.37
CA ARG A 244 10.72 -2.02 -15.29
C ARG A 244 11.94 -2.48 -16.10
N GLU A 245 12.07 -3.78 -16.30
CA GLU A 245 13.10 -4.37 -17.17
C GLU A 245 12.69 -4.36 -18.65
N GLY A 246 11.53 -3.78 -18.99
CA GLY A 246 11.00 -3.71 -20.35
C GLY A 246 10.33 -5.00 -20.81
N GLY A 247 10.10 -5.97 -19.92
CA GLY A 247 9.45 -7.23 -20.23
C GLY A 247 7.94 -7.08 -20.38
N HIS A 248 7.35 -7.85 -21.29
CA HIS A 248 5.91 -7.94 -21.49
C HIS A 248 5.42 -9.36 -21.15
N VAL A 249 4.39 -9.45 -20.30
CA VAL A 249 3.77 -10.73 -19.91
C VAL A 249 2.27 -10.53 -19.98
N GLU A 250 1.59 -11.41 -20.71
CA GLU A 250 0.14 -11.37 -20.76
C GLU A 250 -0.44 -11.86 -19.42
N LEU A 251 -1.25 -11.00 -18.78
CA LEU A 251 -1.86 -11.32 -17.50
C LEU A 251 -3.29 -11.83 -17.71
N PRO A 252 -3.64 -13.00 -17.14
CA PRO A 252 -5.00 -13.52 -17.28
C PRO A 252 -5.99 -12.58 -16.56
N PRO A 253 -7.17 -12.31 -17.16
CA PRO A 253 -8.24 -11.55 -16.52
C PRO A 253 -8.68 -12.19 -15.20
N ARG A 254 -9.08 -11.36 -14.24
CA ARG A 254 -9.57 -11.78 -12.92
C ARG A 254 -10.97 -11.21 -12.68
N ALA A 255 -11.83 -12.02 -12.07
CA ALA A 255 -13.14 -11.57 -11.65
C ALA A 255 -12.99 -10.55 -10.51
N VAL A 256 -13.64 -9.39 -10.68
CA VAL A 256 -13.79 -8.35 -9.68
C VAL A 256 -15.23 -7.84 -9.71
N ARG A 257 -15.65 -7.11 -8.68
CA ARG A 257 -16.98 -6.54 -8.59
C ARG A 257 -16.90 -5.06 -8.25
N ILE A 258 -17.66 -4.25 -8.97
CA ILE A 258 -17.90 -2.84 -8.66
C ILE A 258 -19.29 -2.73 -8.07
N ASP A 259 -19.36 -2.39 -6.78
CA ASP A 259 -20.61 -2.26 -6.03
C ASP A 259 -21.32 -0.94 -6.34
N SER A 260 -20.54 0.13 -6.53
CA SER A 260 -21.05 1.41 -7.01
C SER A 260 -19.95 2.17 -7.73
N LEU A 261 -20.32 2.89 -8.78
CA LEU A 261 -19.43 3.79 -9.51
C LEU A 261 -20.18 5.09 -9.82
N ARG A 262 -19.54 6.21 -9.51
CA ARG A 262 -20.00 7.55 -9.87
C ARG A 262 -18.88 8.29 -10.56
N LEU A 263 -19.18 8.92 -11.69
CA LEU A 263 -18.28 9.79 -12.44
C LEU A 263 -18.91 11.19 -12.55
N TRP A 264 -18.11 12.23 -12.46
CA TRP A 264 -18.54 13.61 -12.73
C TRP A 264 -17.35 14.48 -13.17
N ARG A 265 -17.64 15.64 -13.75
CA ARG A 265 -16.63 16.60 -14.21
C ARG A 265 -16.91 17.99 -13.69
N ASP A 266 -15.85 18.76 -13.54
CA ASP A 266 -15.95 20.20 -13.32
C ASP A 266 -15.94 20.94 -14.66
N ALA A 267 -16.82 21.95 -14.82
CA ALA A 267 -16.90 22.74 -16.05
C ALA A 267 -15.59 23.48 -16.39
N ALA A 268 -14.75 23.74 -15.39
CA ALA A 268 -13.46 24.40 -15.57
C ALA A 268 -12.39 23.48 -16.20
N ASN A 269 -12.48 22.16 -16.00
CA ASN A 269 -11.55 21.19 -16.56
C ASN A 269 -12.28 19.89 -16.96
N PRO A 270 -13.04 19.89 -18.07
CA PRO A 270 -13.83 18.73 -18.47
C PRO A 270 -12.98 17.55 -18.99
N GLN A 271 -11.66 17.71 -19.09
CA GLN A 271 -10.75 16.59 -19.39
C GLN A 271 -10.52 15.70 -18.16
N GLU A 272 -10.61 16.28 -16.97
CA GLU A 272 -10.46 15.57 -15.70
C GLU A 272 -11.84 15.13 -15.19
N VAL A 273 -11.98 13.82 -14.99
CA VAL A 273 -13.20 13.20 -14.48
C VAL A 273 -12.91 12.72 -13.06
N HIS A 274 -13.69 13.22 -12.12
CA HIS A 274 -13.67 12.75 -10.76
C HIS A 274 -14.51 11.50 -10.62
N PHE A 275 -14.10 10.62 -9.70
CA PHE A 275 -14.82 9.39 -9.43
C PHE A 275 -14.94 9.07 -7.95
N HIS A 276 -15.96 8.28 -7.66
CA HIS A 276 -16.11 7.55 -6.41
C HIS A 276 -16.51 6.12 -6.73
N VAL A 277 -15.81 5.15 -6.16
CA VAL A 277 -16.01 3.73 -6.47
C VAL A 277 -15.93 2.87 -5.21
N ALA A 278 -16.91 2.00 -5.04
CA ALA A 278 -16.88 0.91 -4.05
C ALA A 278 -16.69 -0.40 -4.81
N CYS A 279 -15.73 -1.22 -4.39
CA CYS A 279 -15.36 -2.42 -5.14
C CYS A 279 -14.83 -3.54 -4.25
N SER A 280 -14.85 -4.75 -4.81
CA SER A 280 -14.28 -5.92 -4.17
C SER A 280 -12.76 -5.84 -4.08
N LYS A 281 -12.18 -6.67 -3.21
CA LYS A 281 -10.72 -6.90 -3.17
C LYS A 281 -10.17 -7.23 -4.57
N GLY A 282 -8.91 -6.85 -4.80
CA GLY A 282 -8.18 -7.18 -6.03
C GLY A 282 -8.55 -6.32 -7.25
N THR A 283 -9.52 -5.41 -7.12
CA THR A 283 -9.84 -4.41 -8.14
C THR A 283 -8.69 -3.41 -8.29
N TYR A 284 -8.18 -3.27 -9.50
CA TYR A 284 -7.19 -2.27 -9.88
C TYR A 284 -7.91 -1.03 -10.43
N ILE A 285 -7.89 0.05 -9.66
CA ILE A 285 -8.50 1.33 -10.08
C ILE A 285 -7.78 1.92 -11.30
N ARG A 286 -6.48 1.64 -11.44
CA ARG A 286 -5.69 1.99 -12.63
C ARG A 286 -6.22 1.31 -13.91
N SER A 287 -6.46 0.00 -13.86
CA SER A 287 -7.10 -0.72 -14.97
C SER A 287 -8.52 -0.21 -15.23
N LEU A 288 -9.31 0.07 -14.17
CA LEU A 288 -10.64 0.64 -14.33
C LEU A 288 -10.61 1.98 -15.09
N ALA A 289 -9.67 2.88 -14.75
CA ALA A 289 -9.50 4.14 -15.46
C ALA A 289 -9.14 3.93 -16.94
N HIS A 290 -8.18 3.04 -17.23
CA HIS A 290 -7.80 2.68 -18.59
C HIS A 290 -9.01 2.13 -19.40
N ASP A 291 -9.73 1.17 -18.83
CA ASP A 291 -10.83 0.48 -19.49
C ASP A 291 -12.04 1.41 -19.70
N LEU A 292 -12.30 2.32 -18.76
CA LEU A 292 -13.29 3.39 -18.93
C LEU A 292 -12.95 4.28 -20.13
N GLY A 293 -11.69 4.69 -20.27
CA GLY A 293 -11.23 5.47 -21.42
C GLY A 293 -11.53 4.77 -22.75
N ARG A 294 -11.22 3.47 -22.84
CA ARG A 294 -11.51 2.66 -24.04
C ARG A 294 -12.99 2.52 -24.33
N ALA A 295 -13.79 2.28 -23.29
CA ALA A 295 -15.23 2.14 -23.43
C ALA A 295 -15.90 3.43 -23.91
N LEU A 296 -15.33 4.59 -23.58
CA LEU A 296 -15.76 5.92 -24.01
C LEU A 296 -15.20 6.31 -25.40
N GLY A 297 -14.50 5.42 -26.10
CA GLY A 297 -13.93 5.71 -27.43
C GLY A 297 -12.68 6.59 -27.40
N SER A 298 -11.95 6.63 -26.27
CA SER A 298 -10.74 7.44 -26.08
C SER A 298 -9.65 6.65 -25.32
N ALA A 299 -8.73 7.37 -24.69
CA ALA A 299 -7.77 6.83 -23.73
C ALA A 299 -7.97 7.52 -22.37
N ALA A 300 -7.57 6.86 -21.28
CA ALA A 300 -7.54 7.49 -19.97
C ALA A 300 -6.50 6.85 -19.05
N HIS A 301 -6.05 7.62 -18.06
CA HIS A 301 -5.21 7.13 -16.98
C HIS A 301 -5.57 7.83 -15.66
N LEU A 302 -5.12 7.24 -14.55
CA LEU A 302 -5.37 7.76 -13.21
C LEU A 302 -4.41 8.91 -12.86
N VAL A 303 -4.94 10.06 -12.46
CA VAL A 303 -4.14 11.23 -12.06
C VAL A 303 -3.98 11.29 -10.54
N ALA A 304 -5.06 11.02 -9.81
CA ALA A 304 -5.08 11.05 -8.36
C ALA A 304 -5.91 9.89 -7.83
N LEU A 305 -5.46 9.29 -6.72
CA LEU A 305 -6.17 8.20 -6.05
C LEU A 305 -6.11 8.36 -4.54
N ARG A 306 -7.25 8.17 -3.89
CA ARG A 306 -7.37 8.11 -2.44
C ARG A 306 -8.22 6.92 -2.05
N ARG A 307 -7.73 6.09 -1.12
CA ARG A 307 -8.56 5.05 -0.48
C ARG A 307 -9.27 5.64 0.72
N GLU A 308 -10.59 5.76 0.63
CA GLU A 308 -11.42 6.33 1.69
C GLU A 308 -11.77 5.28 2.76
N ALA A 309 -11.92 4.01 2.36
CA ALA A 309 -12.27 2.94 3.29
C ALA A 309 -11.74 1.55 2.86
N SER A 310 -11.64 0.65 3.85
CA SER A 310 -11.46 -0.79 3.69
C SER A 310 -12.28 -1.49 4.76
N GLY A 311 -13.25 -2.32 4.34
CA GLY A 311 -14.21 -2.93 5.24
C GLY A 311 -14.95 -1.88 6.07
N GLU A 312 -15.00 -2.09 7.39
CA GLU A 312 -15.62 -1.16 8.35
C GLU A 312 -14.73 0.05 8.70
N HIS A 313 -13.48 0.08 8.23
CA HIS A 313 -12.53 1.12 8.56
C HIS A 313 -12.56 2.25 7.53
N ALA A 314 -12.75 3.48 8.00
CA ALA A 314 -12.73 4.69 7.19
C ALA A 314 -11.50 5.56 7.49
N VAL A 315 -11.01 6.28 6.49
CA VAL A 315 -9.83 7.16 6.60
C VAL A 315 -10.04 8.30 7.59
N GLY A 316 -11.28 8.75 7.82
CA GLY A 316 -11.59 9.76 8.82
C GLY A 316 -11.29 9.34 10.27
N ALA A 317 -11.14 8.04 10.53
CA ALA A 317 -10.70 7.50 11.82
C ALA A 317 -9.20 7.16 11.85
N ALA A 318 -8.47 7.40 10.74
CA ALA A 318 -7.07 7.08 10.62
C ALA A 318 -6.17 8.17 11.21
N TRP A 319 -4.98 7.76 11.60
CA TRP A 319 -3.91 8.67 11.98
C TRP A 319 -3.33 9.35 10.74
N ALA A 320 -3.19 10.67 10.78
CA ALA A 320 -2.17 11.30 9.96
C ALA A 320 -0.79 10.78 10.43
N LEU A 321 0.06 10.38 9.48
CA LEU A 321 1.36 9.80 9.82
C LEU A 321 2.22 10.69 10.74
N PRO A 322 2.30 12.02 10.55
CA PRO A 322 3.04 12.90 11.47
C PRO A 322 2.52 12.83 12.91
N ASP A 323 1.20 12.81 13.09
CA ASP A 323 0.56 12.80 14.42
C ASP A 323 0.82 11.47 15.13
N LEU A 324 0.76 10.34 14.41
CA LEU A 324 1.12 9.03 14.95
C LEU A 324 2.58 9.01 15.41
N VAL A 325 3.48 9.58 14.63
CA VAL A 325 4.91 9.66 14.98
C VAL A 325 5.10 10.52 16.23
N ALA A 326 4.43 11.66 16.33
CA ALA A 326 4.48 12.52 17.51
C ALA A 326 3.95 11.78 18.76
N ALA A 327 2.79 11.14 18.66
CA ALA A 327 2.18 10.40 19.77
C ALA A 327 3.04 9.22 20.23
N LEU A 328 3.61 8.44 19.30
CA LEU A 328 4.52 7.34 19.63
C LEU A 328 5.84 7.84 20.24
N THR A 329 6.32 9.01 19.84
CA THR A 329 7.52 9.63 20.42
C THR A 329 7.27 10.01 21.88
N ALA A 330 6.17 10.73 22.14
CA ALA A 330 5.79 11.10 23.51
C ALA A 330 5.56 9.87 24.39
N ALA A 331 4.90 8.83 23.87
CA ALA A 331 4.67 7.60 24.61
C ALA A 331 5.98 6.83 24.89
N LYS A 332 6.94 6.84 23.96
CA LYS A 332 8.27 6.27 24.15
C LYS A 332 9.02 6.96 25.29
N GLU A 333 8.98 8.30 25.33
CA GLU A 333 9.63 9.09 26.38
C GLU A 333 8.99 8.81 27.75
N ALA A 334 7.66 8.81 27.82
CA ALA A 334 6.93 8.47 29.05
C ALA A 334 7.20 7.04 29.52
N HIS A 335 7.27 6.07 28.59
CA HIS A 335 7.62 4.68 28.89
C HIS A 335 9.04 4.56 29.45
N ALA A 336 10.01 5.26 28.85
CA ALA A 336 11.39 5.27 29.32
C ALA A 336 11.54 5.89 30.73
N ALA A 337 10.84 7.01 31.00
CA ALA A 337 10.83 7.64 32.32
C ALA A 337 10.30 6.68 33.40
N ARG A 338 9.15 6.04 33.15
CA ARG A 338 8.58 5.05 34.07
C ARG A 338 9.46 3.82 34.27
N ALA A 339 10.12 3.36 33.20
CA ALA A 339 11.06 2.25 33.31
C ALA A 339 12.26 2.59 34.20
N ALA A 340 12.76 3.83 34.12
CA ALA A 340 13.82 4.32 35.00
C ALA A 340 13.37 4.39 36.47
N GLU A 341 12.19 4.97 36.74
CA GLU A 341 11.59 5.03 38.09
C GLU A 341 11.41 3.64 38.70
N ARG A 342 10.92 2.66 37.91
CA ARG A 342 10.77 1.26 38.36
C ARG A 342 12.12 0.62 38.67
N ALA A 343 13.14 0.85 37.83
CA ALA A 343 14.47 0.31 38.05
C ALA A 343 15.13 0.92 39.30
N GLU A 344 14.92 2.19 39.57
CA GLU A 344 15.36 2.85 40.79
C GLU A 344 14.66 2.29 42.03
N ALA A 345 13.33 2.17 42.00
CA ALA A 345 12.55 1.57 43.08
C ALA A 345 12.96 0.11 43.35
N GLU A 346 13.23 -0.68 42.31
CA GLU A 346 13.70 -2.06 42.45
C GLU A 346 15.10 -2.14 43.08
N ARG A 347 16.01 -1.21 42.71
CA ARG A 347 17.34 -1.12 43.34
C ARG A 347 17.23 -0.72 44.80
N ALA A 348 16.39 0.27 45.13
CA ALA A 348 16.15 0.69 46.51
C ALA A 348 15.54 -0.45 47.35
N ALA A 349 14.56 -1.18 46.81
CA ALA A 349 13.97 -2.33 47.49
C ALA A 349 14.99 -3.47 47.72
N LYS A 350 15.87 -3.74 46.74
CA LYS A 350 16.95 -4.73 46.89
C LYS A 350 17.98 -4.31 47.94
N ALA A 351 18.35 -3.02 48.00
CA ALA A 351 19.25 -2.49 49.02
C ALA A 351 18.65 -2.62 50.43
N ALA A 352 17.39 -2.21 50.61
CA ALA A 352 16.69 -2.33 51.89
C ALA A 352 16.54 -3.80 52.35
N ALA A 353 16.26 -4.72 51.43
CA ALA A 353 16.20 -6.15 51.74
C ALA A 353 17.56 -6.73 52.14
N ALA A 354 18.66 -6.24 51.56
CA ALA A 354 20.01 -6.65 51.94
C ALA A 354 20.37 -6.16 53.35
N GLU A 355 20.03 -4.91 53.69
CA GLU A 355 20.23 -4.37 55.04
C GLU A 355 19.43 -5.13 56.11
N ALA A 356 18.15 -5.43 55.85
CA ALA A 356 17.31 -6.22 56.77
C ALA A 356 17.80 -7.67 56.94
N GLY A 357 18.40 -8.26 55.89
CA GLY A 357 19.01 -9.60 55.96
C GLY A 357 20.31 -9.64 56.79
N VAL A 358 21.04 -8.52 56.88
CA VAL A 358 22.25 -8.41 57.70
C VAL A 358 21.90 -8.27 59.19
N GLU A 359 20.83 -7.56 59.55
CA GLU A 359 20.39 -7.43 60.95
C GLU A 359 19.83 -8.73 61.55
N ALA A 360 19.24 -9.62 60.74
CA ALA A 360 18.77 -10.93 61.22
C ALA A 360 19.91 -11.94 61.47
N GLY A 361 21.11 -11.70 60.91
CA GLY A 361 22.26 -12.60 61.00
C GLY A 361 23.20 -12.34 62.18
N THR A 362 23.06 -11.21 62.88
CA THR A 362 23.96 -10.80 63.98
C THR A 362 23.41 -11.14 65.38
N GLY A 363 22.33 -11.94 65.47
CA GLY A 363 21.65 -12.31 66.72
C GLY A 363 21.89 -13.73 67.25
N ALA A 364 22.99 -14.42 66.87
CA ALA A 364 23.38 -15.68 67.50
C ALA A 364 24.46 -15.40 68.56
N GLY A 365 24.02 -15.01 69.77
CA GLY A 365 24.88 -14.86 70.92
C GLY A 365 25.55 -16.18 71.31
N GLU A 366 26.86 -16.14 71.49
CA GLU A 366 27.62 -17.16 72.20
C GLU A 366 27.04 -17.33 73.61
N MET A 367 26.43 -18.49 73.87
CA MET A 367 26.04 -18.91 75.19
C MET A 367 27.15 -19.84 75.70
N GLU A 368 28.08 -19.29 76.48
CA GLU A 368 29.08 -20.05 77.23
C GLU A 368 28.39 -21.09 78.13
N LEU A 369 28.76 -22.37 77.96
CA LEU A 369 28.40 -23.47 78.85
C LEU A 369 29.38 -23.51 80.02
N PRO A 370 28.94 -23.64 81.29
CA PRO A 370 29.84 -23.86 82.40
C PRO A 370 30.31 -25.32 82.42
N ALA A 371 31.62 -25.52 82.57
CA ALA A 371 32.22 -26.84 82.73
C ALA A 371 32.10 -27.30 84.20
N GLU A 372 31.28 -28.34 84.43
CA GLU A 372 31.23 -29.07 85.69
C GLU A 372 32.19 -30.27 85.71
N ALA A 373 32.61 -30.58 86.93
CA ALA A 373 33.68 -31.48 87.33
C ALA A 373 33.44 -32.97 86.99
N GLN A 374 34.53 -33.68 86.68
CA GLN A 374 34.61 -35.14 86.80
C GLN A 374 35.83 -35.54 87.64
N VAL A 375 35.50 -35.91 88.88
CA VAL A 375 35.89 -37.10 89.65
C VAL A 375 37.20 -37.83 89.29
N GLN A 376 37.99 -38.02 90.34
CA GLN A 376 39.17 -38.85 90.51
C GLN A 376 39.00 -40.32 90.08
N ALA A 377 40.05 -40.86 89.44
CA ALA A 377 40.49 -42.24 89.66
C ALA A 377 42.02 -42.30 89.55
N ALA A 378 42.63 -42.91 90.58
CA ALA A 378 44.05 -43.17 90.86
C ALA A 378 44.88 -42.02 91.46
#